data_AF-A0A8T0ZN65-F1
#
_entry.id   AF-A0A8T0ZN65-F1
#
_cell.length_a   1.000
_cell.length_b   1.000
_cell.length_c   1.000
_cell.angle_alpha   90.00
_cell.angle_beta   90.00
_cell.angle_gamma   90.00
#
_symmetry.space_group_name_H-M   'P 1'
#
loop_
_entity.id
_entity.type
_entity.pdbx_description
1 polymer ?
#
loop_
_entity_poly.entity_id
_entity_poly.type
_entity_poly.pdbx_seq_one_letter_code
_entity_poly.pdbx_strand_id
1 'polypeptide(L)'
;MELVDRSNECTKLIKAGKIQEAATLLRDVLARKPVAGFDEVSVALTQNELGGVLRQLGKLDEALELLTKALEVRDRADEEADIITIALRDGNFTREEIGKVYEAKGDCAKALEVRQPGKRICGNEACDALDYESGKLHACSRCKCVFYCGKTCQRQDWKNRHKTLCQPVKAA
;
A
#
# COMPACT_ATOMS: atom_id res chain seq x y z
N MET A 1 -18.68 1.52 -16.22
CA MET A 1 -18.12 2.39 -15.16
C MET A 1 -16.64 2.44 -15.39
N GLU A 2 -16.09 3.63 -15.62
CA GLU A 2 -14.65 3.80 -15.86
C GLU A 2 -13.86 3.57 -14.57
N LEU A 3 -12.56 3.28 -14.70
CA LEU A 3 -11.67 2.98 -13.56
C LEU A 3 -11.67 4.12 -12.52
N VAL A 4 -11.63 5.37 -13.00
CA VAL A 4 -11.64 6.58 -12.18
C VAL A 4 -12.93 6.69 -11.37
N ASP A 5 -14.09 6.42 -11.98
CA ASP A 5 -15.39 6.46 -11.28
C ASP A 5 -15.42 5.46 -10.13
N ARG A 6 -14.92 4.24 -10.37
CA ARG A 6 -14.84 3.20 -9.35
C ARG A 6 -13.91 3.60 -8.21
N SER A 7 -12.69 4.08 -8.51
CA SER A 7 -11.73 4.48 -7.47
C SER A 7 -12.28 5.65 -6.63
N ASN A 8 -13.00 6.58 -7.26
CA ASN A 8 -13.70 7.65 -6.56
C ASN A 8 -14.82 7.13 -5.66
N GLU A 9 -15.63 6.19 -6.13
CA GLU A 9 -16.68 5.56 -5.33
C GLU A 9 -16.12 4.75 -4.16
N CYS A 10 -15.08 3.96 -4.40
CA CYS A 10 -14.36 3.22 -3.37
C CYS A 10 -13.86 4.17 -2.26
N THR A 11 -13.23 5.28 -2.66
CA THR A 11 -12.75 6.30 -1.71
C THR A 11 -13.90 6.91 -0.89
N LYS A 12 -15.05 7.17 -1.51
CA LYS A 12 -16.25 7.67 -0.80
C LYS A 12 -16.76 6.65 0.22
N LEU A 13 -16.84 5.37 -0.16
CA LEU A 13 -17.26 4.30 0.75
C LEU A 13 -16.31 4.16 1.94
N ILE A 14 -14.99 4.21 1.70
CA ILE A 14 -13.98 4.17 2.77
C ILE A 14 -14.15 5.35 3.73
N LYS A 15 -14.28 6.57 3.20
CA LYS A 15 -14.49 7.78 4.03
C LYS A 15 -15.79 7.74 4.83
N ALA A 16 -16.82 7.06 4.32
CA ALA A 16 -18.08 6.83 5.02
C ALA A 16 -18.04 5.66 6.03
N GLY A 17 -16.89 4.98 6.21
CA GLY A 17 -16.77 3.81 7.07
C GLY A 17 -17.38 2.53 6.50
N LYS A 18 -17.86 2.55 5.25
CA LYS A 18 -18.49 1.42 4.56
C LYS A 18 -17.45 0.51 3.92
N ILE A 19 -16.49 0.05 4.72
CA ILE A 19 -15.31 -0.69 4.25
C ILE A 19 -15.70 -2.01 3.57
N GLN A 20 -16.76 -2.68 4.07
CA GLN A 20 -17.25 -3.92 3.48
C GLN A 20 -17.90 -3.70 2.10
N GLU A 21 -18.63 -2.60 1.91
CA GLU A 21 -19.20 -2.23 0.61
C GLU A 21 -18.09 -1.92 -0.40
N ALA A 22 -17.03 -1.21 0.02
CA ALA A 22 -15.85 -0.96 -0.81
C ALA A 22 -15.18 -2.26 -1.28
N ALA A 23 -15.05 -3.24 -0.38
CA ALA A 23 -14.49 -4.55 -0.73
C ALA A 23 -15.36 -5.30 -1.75
N THR A 24 -16.68 -5.25 -1.60
CA THR A 24 -17.62 -5.87 -2.56
C THR A 24 -17.52 -5.20 -3.92
N LEU A 25 -17.54 -3.87 -3.98
CA LEU A 25 -17.39 -3.10 -5.23
C LEU A 25 -16.12 -3.51 -5.99
N LEU A 26 -14.97 -3.55 -5.30
CA LEU A 26 -13.71 -3.90 -5.93
C LEU A 26 -13.67 -5.35 -6.39
N ARG A 27 -14.20 -6.30 -5.62
CA ARG A 27 -14.32 -7.71 -6.05
C ARG A 27 -15.19 -7.85 -7.30
N ASP A 28 -16.31 -7.13 -7.37
CA ASP A 28 -17.18 -7.15 -8.54
C ASP A 28 -16.46 -6.62 -9.79
N VAL A 29 -15.62 -5.60 -9.64
CA VAL A 29 -14.81 -5.12 -10.77
C VAL A 29 -13.74 -6.12 -11.18
N LEU A 30 -13.08 -6.78 -10.23
CA LEU A 30 -12.13 -7.86 -10.54
C LEU A 30 -12.81 -9.05 -11.24
N ALA A 31 -14.05 -9.38 -10.89
CA ALA A 31 -14.79 -10.50 -11.50
C ALA A 31 -15.21 -10.23 -12.96
N ARG A 32 -15.39 -8.95 -13.35
CA ARG A 32 -15.79 -8.55 -14.70
C ARG A 32 -14.62 -8.39 -15.69
N LYS A 33 -13.39 -8.68 -15.24
CA LYS A 33 -12.10 -8.35 -15.88
C LYS A 33 -11.95 -8.63 -17.39
N PRO A 34 -12.52 -9.68 -18.00
CA PRO A 34 -12.28 -9.92 -19.43
C PRO A 34 -13.12 -9.06 -20.39
N VAL A 35 -14.22 -8.44 -19.94
CA VAL A 35 -15.27 -7.94 -20.87
C VAL A 35 -15.14 -6.43 -21.17
N ALA A 36 -14.29 -5.69 -20.45
CA ALA A 36 -14.34 -4.23 -20.41
C ALA A 36 -13.03 -3.49 -20.74
N GLY A 37 -12.06 -4.14 -21.42
CA GLY A 37 -10.84 -3.46 -21.88
C GLY A 37 -9.86 -3.06 -20.76
N PHE A 38 -9.88 -3.76 -19.63
CA PHE A 38 -8.89 -3.57 -18.57
C PHE A 38 -7.55 -4.19 -18.98
N ASP A 39 -6.51 -3.38 -19.06
CA ASP A 39 -5.13 -3.86 -19.15
C ASP A 39 -4.64 -4.43 -17.80
N GLU A 40 -3.49 -5.12 -17.84
CA GLU A 40 -2.89 -5.74 -16.65
C GLU A 40 -2.59 -4.72 -15.55
N VAL A 41 -2.21 -3.49 -15.91
CA VAL A 41 -1.87 -2.43 -14.95
C VAL A 41 -3.12 -1.94 -14.20
N SER A 42 -4.23 -1.74 -14.90
CA SER A 42 -5.52 -1.36 -14.32
C SER A 42 -6.07 -2.47 -13.42
N VAL A 43 -5.88 -3.71 -13.84
CA VAL A 43 -6.12 -4.94 -13.06
C VAL A 43 -5.32 -4.92 -11.74
N ALA A 44 -4.04 -4.56 -11.79
CA ALA A 44 -3.14 -4.49 -10.64
C ALA A 44 -3.47 -3.33 -9.69
N LEU A 45 -3.81 -2.14 -10.21
CA LEU A 45 -4.31 -1.01 -9.41
C LEU A 45 -5.51 -1.44 -8.56
N THR A 46 -6.46 -2.14 -9.18
CA THR A 46 -7.67 -2.64 -8.50
C THR A 46 -7.34 -3.65 -7.40
N GLN A 47 -6.39 -4.55 -7.67
CA GLN A 47 -5.92 -5.52 -6.67
C GLN A 47 -5.25 -4.83 -5.49
N ASN A 48 -4.45 -3.79 -5.74
CA ASN A 48 -3.83 -2.99 -4.69
C ASN A 48 -4.85 -2.25 -3.82
N GLU A 49 -5.83 -1.58 -4.44
CA GLU A 49 -6.94 -0.93 -3.73
C GLU A 49 -7.69 -1.94 -2.84
N LEU A 50 -8.00 -3.13 -3.38
CA LEU A 50 -8.69 -4.16 -2.62
C LEU A 50 -7.81 -4.69 -1.48
N GLY A 51 -6.51 -4.85 -1.71
CA GLY A 51 -5.55 -5.23 -0.68
C GLY A 51 -5.55 -4.26 0.52
N GLY A 52 -5.54 -2.95 0.25
CA GLY A 52 -5.64 -1.92 1.29
C GLY A 52 -6.96 -1.99 2.07
N VAL A 53 -8.10 -2.20 1.38
CA VAL A 53 -9.41 -2.37 2.01
C VAL A 53 -9.48 -3.65 2.86
N LEU A 54 -8.96 -4.77 2.35
CA LEU A 54 -8.92 -6.04 3.06
C LEU A 54 -8.03 -5.97 4.31
N ARG A 55 -6.92 -5.22 4.24
CA ARG A 55 -6.09 -4.91 5.42
C ARG A 55 -6.91 -4.22 6.51
N GLN A 56 -7.72 -3.21 6.16
CA GLN A 56 -8.59 -2.53 7.12
C GLN A 56 -9.66 -3.46 7.71
N LEU A 57 -10.12 -4.46 6.94
CA LEU A 57 -11.05 -5.50 7.41
C LEU A 57 -10.37 -6.63 8.20
N GLY A 58 -9.04 -6.61 8.36
CA GLY A 58 -8.29 -7.69 9.03
C GLY A 58 -8.16 -8.97 8.20
N LYS A 59 -8.52 -8.96 6.91
CA LYS A 59 -8.37 -10.09 5.97
C LYS A 59 -6.95 -10.12 5.40
N LEU A 60 -5.97 -10.31 6.28
CA LEU A 60 -4.56 -10.04 5.99
C LEU A 60 -3.95 -11.01 4.97
N ASP A 61 -4.35 -12.28 4.96
CA ASP A 61 -3.81 -13.27 4.01
C ASP A 61 -4.31 -13.02 2.59
N GLU A 62 -5.62 -12.74 2.43
CA GLU A 62 -6.20 -12.37 1.13
C GLU A 62 -5.60 -11.04 0.62
N ALA A 63 -5.36 -10.09 1.52
CA ALA A 63 -4.68 -8.84 1.18
C ALA A 63 -3.28 -9.08 0.61
N LEU A 64 -2.47 -9.93 1.27
CA LEU A 64 -1.12 -10.26 0.81
C LEU A 64 -1.16 -10.91 -0.58
N GLU A 65 -2.04 -11.88 -0.80
CA GLU A 65 -2.12 -12.57 -2.10
C GLU A 65 -2.40 -11.60 -3.25
N LEU A 66 -3.36 -10.68 -3.06
CA LEU A 66 -3.71 -9.68 -4.07
C LEU A 66 -2.61 -8.65 -4.28
N LEU A 67 -2.00 -8.17 -3.19
CA LEU A 67 -0.93 -7.18 -3.27
C LEU A 67 0.34 -7.75 -3.92
N THR A 68 0.68 -9.02 -3.67
CA THR A 68 1.82 -9.68 -4.33
C THR A 68 1.60 -9.77 -5.84
N LYS A 69 0.40 -10.16 -6.29
CA LYS A 69 0.03 -10.18 -7.72
C LYS A 69 0.10 -8.78 -8.34
N ALA A 70 -0.40 -7.76 -7.63
CA ALA A 70 -0.34 -6.38 -8.08
C ALA A 70 1.11 -5.86 -8.20
N LEU A 71 1.98 -6.25 -7.26
CA LEU A 71 3.37 -5.82 -7.22
C LEU A 71 4.13 -6.32 -8.44
N GLU A 72 3.97 -7.59 -8.83
CA GLU A 72 4.65 -8.17 -9.99
C GLU A 72 4.36 -7.41 -11.29
N VAL A 73 3.08 -7.04 -11.51
CA VAL A 73 2.68 -6.29 -12.70
C VAL A 73 3.20 -4.85 -12.65
N ARG A 74 3.07 -4.19 -11.49
CA ARG A 74 3.48 -2.79 -11.33
C ARG A 74 4.97 -2.58 -11.38
N ASP A 75 5.76 -3.51 -10.83
CA ASP A 75 7.22 -3.47 -10.93
C ASP A 75 7.67 -3.56 -12.39
N ARG A 76 7.11 -4.50 -13.15
CA ARG A 76 7.39 -4.65 -14.58
C ARG A 76 6.98 -3.40 -15.36
N ALA A 77 5.81 -2.84 -15.10
CA ALA A 77 5.35 -1.61 -15.75
C ALA A 77 6.25 -0.40 -15.41
N ASP A 78 6.67 -0.25 -14.15
CA ASP A 78 7.62 0.79 -13.71
C ASP A 78 8.98 0.67 -14.44
N GLU A 79 9.44 -0.57 -14.68
CA GLU A 79 10.68 -0.86 -15.42
C GLU A 79 10.53 -0.58 -16.92
N GLU A 80 9.42 -1.00 -17.55
CA GLU A 80 9.13 -0.74 -18.95
C GLU A 80 8.99 0.75 -19.27
N ALA A 81 8.42 1.53 -18.33
CA ALA A 81 8.28 2.98 -18.46
C ALA A 81 9.54 3.76 -18.03
N ASP A 82 10.63 3.08 -17.64
CA ASP A 82 11.88 3.67 -17.14
C ASP A 82 11.67 4.69 -16.01
N ILE A 83 10.75 4.39 -15.08
CA ILE A 83 10.46 5.28 -13.96
C ILE A 83 11.62 5.18 -12.96
N ILE A 84 12.39 6.26 -12.85
CA ILE A 84 13.55 6.34 -11.92
C ILE A 84 13.22 6.96 -10.56
N THR A 85 12.13 7.73 -10.46
CA THR A 85 11.78 8.44 -9.23
C THR A 85 11.05 7.50 -8.25
N ILE A 86 11.63 7.29 -7.06
CA ILE A 86 11.10 6.36 -6.04
C ILE A 86 9.63 6.62 -5.70
N ALA A 87 9.24 7.88 -5.55
CA ALA A 87 7.88 8.28 -5.18
C ALA A 87 6.86 8.16 -6.34
N LEU A 88 7.32 7.97 -7.58
CA LEU A 88 6.46 7.80 -8.75
C LEU A 88 6.29 6.33 -9.16
N ARG A 89 7.00 5.40 -8.51
CA ARG A 89 6.90 3.96 -8.78
C ARG A 89 5.68 3.35 -8.10
N ASP A 90 4.75 2.85 -8.91
CA ASP A 90 3.53 2.18 -8.45
C ASP A 90 3.84 0.90 -7.65
N GLY A 91 4.95 0.24 -7.99
CA GLY A 91 5.47 -0.90 -7.23
C GLY A 91 5.88 -0.52 -5.80
N ASN A 92 6.37 0.71 -5.57
CA ASN A 92 6.77 1.15 -4.24
C ASN A 92 5.56 1.44 -3.33
N PHE A 93 4.47 1.99 -3.88
CA PHE A 93 3.19 2.09 -3.17
C PHE A 93 2.65 0.71 -2.77
N THR A 94 2.75 -0.26 -3.67
CA THR A 94 2.29 -1.63 -3.42
C THR A 94 3.13 -2.31 -2.34
N ARG A 95 4.46 -2.14 -2.36
CA ARG A 95 5.37 -2.60 -1.28
C ARG A 95 5.03 -2.01 0.07
N GLU A 96 4.67 -0.73 0.12
CA GLU A 96 4.29 -0.07 1.36
C GLU A 96 2.99 -0.65 1.93
N GLU A 97 1.99 -0.93 1.09
CA GLU A 97 0.77 -1.62 1.53
C GLU A 97 1.05 -3.04 2.04
N ILE A 98 1.89 -3.82 1.36
CA ILE A 98 2.34 -5.14 1.86
C ILE A 98 3.04 -5.00 3.22
N GLY A 99 3.91 -4.00 3.38
CA GLY A 99 4.58 -3.70 4.64
C GLY A 99 3.59 -3.44 5.78
N LYS A 100 2.51 -2.68 5.51
CA LYS A 100 1.44 -2.43 6.48
C LYS A 100 0.64 -3.70 6.81
N VAL A 101 0.46 -4.62 5.86
CA VAL A 101 -0.16 -5.91 6.15
C VAL A 101 0.72 -6.73 7.09
N TYR A 102 2.03 -6.79 6.86
CA TYR A 102 2.95 -7.49 7.77
C TYR A 102 3.03 -6.84 9.16
N GLU A 103 2.96 -5.50 9.26
CA GLU A 103 2.77 -4.82 10.55
C GLU A 103 1.51 -5.30 11.27
N ALA A 104 0.39 -5.39 10.56
CA ALA A 104 -0.88 -5.88 11.13
C ALA A 104 -0.82 -7.35 11.56
N LYS A 105 0.00 -8.17 10.87
CA LYS A 105 0.30 -9.56 11.28
C LYS A 105 1.30 -9.65 12.44
N GLY A 106 1.89 -8.54 12.88
CA GLY A 106 2.92 -8.51 13.92
C GLY A 106 4.31 -8.94 13.44
N ASP A 107 4.53 -9.04 12.12
CA ASP A 107 5.78 -9.48 11.51
C ASP A 107 6.57 -8.28 10.95
N CYS A 108 7.14 -7.48 11.85
CA CYS A 108 7.94 -6.32 11.43
C CYS A 108 9.21 -6.72 10.64
N ALA A 109 9.69 -7.95 10.78
CA ALA A 109 10.85 -8.43 10.02
C ALA A 109 10.51 -8.53 8.53
N LYS A 110 9.41 -9.20 8.19
CA LYS A 110 8.91 -9.23 6.81
C LYS A 110 8.48 -7.85 6.30
N ALA A 111 7.90 -7.01 7.16
CA ALA A 111 7.57 -5.63 6.78
C ALA A 111 8.83 -4.85 6.34
N LEU A 112 9.95 -5.03 7.06
CA LEU A 112 11.23 -4.41 6.71
C LEU A 112 11.83 -5.01 5.43
N GLU A 113 11.75 -6.33 5.25
CA GLU A 113 12.25 -7.03 4.07
C GLU A 113 11.59 -6.53 2.79
N VAL A 114 10.26 -6.36 2.80
CA VAL A 114 9.52 -5.82 1.64
C VAL A 114 9.86 -4.35 1.39
N ARG A 115 10.09 -3.57 2.45
CA ARG A 115 10.52 -2.16 2.39
C ARG A 115 12.03 -2.04 2.15
N GLN A 116 12.50 -2.62 1.04
CA GLN A 116 13.90 -2.64 0.63
C GLN A 116 14.50 -1.22 0.53
N PRO A 117 15.77 -1.00 0.93
CA PRO A 117 16.46 0.26 0.65
C PRO A 117 16.33 0.68 -0.82
N GLY A 118 16.11 1.97 -1.08
CA GLY A 118 15.89 2.48 -2.45
C GLY A 118 14.46 2.31 -2.99
N LYS A 119 13.58 1.58 -2.30
CA LYS A 119 12.17 1.36 -2.68
C LYS A 119 11.18 1.84 -1.63
N ARG A 120 11.69 2.49 -0.58
CA ARG A 120 10.90 2.96 0.56
C ARG A 120 10.17 4.25 0.21
N ILE A 121 8.92 4.33 0.65
CA ILE A 121 8.12 5.56 0.64
C ILE A 121 7.65 5.89 2.05
N CYS A 122 6.95 7.01 2.21
CA CYS A 122 6.39 7.39 3.49
C CYS A 122 5.23 6.45 3.89
N GLY A 123 5.29 5.88 5.09
CA GLY A 123 4.24 4.97 5.59
C GLY A 123 2.97 5.66 6.10
N ASN A 124 2.95 7.00 6.15
CA ASN A 124 1.74 7.75 6.48
C ASN A 124 0.79 7.77 5.26
N GLU A 125 -0.40 7.19 5.40
CA GLU A 125 -1.43 7.13 4.35
C GLU A 125 -1.94 8.51 3.90
N ALA A 126 -1.77 9.54 4.74
CA ALA A 126 -2.13 10.92 4.42
C ALA A 126 -0.95 11.75 3.90
N CYS A 127 0.09 11.10 3.37
CA CYS A 127 1.28 11.79 2.85
C CYS A 127 1.12 12.09 1.36
N ASP A 128 1.12 13.38 1.00
CA ASP A 128 1.05 13.83 -0.39
C ASP A 128 2.42 14.24 -0.96
N ALA A 129 3.52 13.84 -0.31
CA ALA A 129 4.86 14.18 -0.75
C ALA A 129 5.24 13.33 -1.98
N LEU A 130 5.53 14.02 -3.09
CA LEU A 130 5.92 13.43 -4.38
C LEU A 130 7.44 13.37 -4.57
N ASP A 131 8.18 14.04 -3.69
CA ASP A 131 9.64 13.98 -3.65
C ASP A 131 10.06 13.80 -2.18
N TYR A 132 10.86 12.77 -1.94
CA TYR A 132 11.50 12.57 -0.64
C TYR A 132 12.93 13.07 -0.82
N GLU A 133 13.33 14.13 -0.10
CA GLU A 133 14.72 14.60 -0.11
C GLU A 133 15.67 13.41 -0.16
N SER A 134 16.43 13.31 -1.26
CA SER A 134 17.15 12.10 -1.68
C SER A 134 17.69 11.29 -0.50
N GLY A 135 17.03 10.17 -0.20
CA GLY A 135 17.53 9.13 0.68
C GLY A 135 17.29 9.27 2.19
N LYS A 136 16.48 10.24 2.68
CA LYS A 136 16.32 10.46 4.14
C LYS A 136 14.92 10.20 4.68
N LEU A 137 14.33 9.05 4.36
CA LEU A 137 13.20 8.60 5.18
C LEU A 137 13.67 8.22 6.58
N HIS A 138 12.99 8.74 7.58
CA HIS A 138 13.26 8.47 8.98
C HIS A 138 12.52 7.21 9.43
N ALA A 139 13.27 6.21 9.87
CA ALA A 139 12.69 5.01 10.46
C ALA A 139 12.03 5.33 11.82
N CYS A 140 10.90 4.66 12.11
CA CYS A 140 10.34 4.66 13.45
C CYS A 140 11.40 4.22 14.47
N SER A 141 11.61 5.03 15.52
CA SER A 141 12.68 4.79 16.50
C SER A 141 12.55 3.49 17.27
N ARG A 142 11.33 2.96 17.41
CA ARG A 142 11.03 1.72 18.12
C ARG A 142 11.10 0.49 17.23
N CYS A 143 10.28 0.42 16.17
CA CYS A 143 10.23 -0.79 15.35
C CYS A 143 11.33 -0.89 14.30
N LYS A 144 11.83 0.25 13.80
CA LYS A 144 12.75 0.34 12.65
C LYS A 144 12.21 -0.25 11.34
N CYS A 145 10.94 -0.65 11.29
CA CYS A 145 10.33 -1.33 10.14
C CYS A 145 9.38 -0.43 9.32
N VAL A 146 9.08 0.80 9.77
CA VAL A 146 8.27 1.82 9.07
C VAL A 146 9.09 3.09 8.89
N PHE A 147 8.88 3.79 7.78
CA PHE A 147 9.69 4.94 7.37
C PHE A 147 8.81 6.17 7.07
N TYR A 148 9.30 7.36 7.38
CA TYR A 148 8.54 8.60 7.24
C TYR A 148 9.38 9.71 6.61
N CYS A 149 8.78 10.53 5.75
CA CYS A 149 9.46 11.71 5.17
C CYS A 149 9.74 12.81 6.20
N GLY A 150 9.13 12.76 7.39
CA GLY A 150 9.37 13.73 8.44
C GLY A 150 8.56 13.46 9.71
N LYS A 151 8.84 14.26 10.75
CA LYS A 151 8.20 14.15 12.07
C LYS A 151 6.68 14.34 12.02
N THR A 152 6.17 15.16 11.10
CA THR A 152 4.73 15.39 10.93
C THR A 152 4.02 14.09 10.52
N CYS A 153 4.50 13.44 9.45
CA CYS A 153 3.97 12.16 8.98
C CYS A 153 4.10 11.07 10.03
N GLN A 154 5.24 10.99 10.72
CA GLN A 154 5.42 10.03 11.81
C GLN A 154 4.39 10.23 12.92
N ARG A 155 4.17 11.48 13.37
CA ARG A 155 3.20 11.78 14.45
C ARG A 155 1.76 11.47 14.03
N GLN A 156 1.41 11.73 12.77
CA GLN A 156 0.07 11.48 12.26
C GLN A 156 -0.21 9.97 12.16
N ASP A 157 0.68 9.21 11.53
CA ASP A 157 0.55 7.75 11.43
C ASP A 157 0.59 7.08 12.82
N TRP A 158 1.42 7.60 13.75
CA TRP A 158 1.43 7.12 15.14
C TRP A 158 0.05 7.23 15.80
N LYS A 159 -0.65 8.35 15.64
CA LYS A 159 -1.98 8.55 16.23
C LYS A 159 -3.05 7.68 15.57
N ASN A 160 -2.97 7.51 14.25
CA ASN A 160 -4.07 6.92 13.47
C ASN A 160 -3.99 5.40 13.34
N ARG A 161 -2.78 4.83 13.31
CA ARG A 161 -2.58 3.42 12.94
C ARG A 161 -1.40 2.77 13.63
N HIS A 162 -0.21 3.37 13.56
CA HIS A 162 1.03 2.65 13.85
C HIS A 162 1.26 2.37 15.35
N LYS A 163 0.75 3.19 16.29
CA LYS A 163 1.00 3.01 17.73
C LYS A 163 0.64 1.61 18.25
N THR A 164 -0.48 1.05 17.79
CA THR A 164 -0.96 -0.29 18.20
C THR A 164 -0.23 -1.43 17.50
N LEU A 165 0.34 -1.17 16.32
CA LEU A 165 1.03 -2.15 15.48
C LEU A 165 2.55 -2.17 15.70
N CYS A 166 3.10 -1.13 16.33
CA CYS A 166 4.54 -0.94 16.46
C CYS A 166 5.19 -2.02 17.34
N GLN A 167 5.90 -2.96 16.70
CA GLN A 167 6.67 -4.02 17.34
C GLN A 167 8.14 -3.95 16.91
N PRO A 168 9.12 -4.07 17.83
CA PRO A 168 10.53 -4.17 17.45
C PRO A 168 10.78 -5.30 16.46
N VAL A 169 11.61 -5.06 15.44
CA VAL A 169 12.21 -6.16 14.67
C VAL A 169 13.04 -6.97 15.66
N LYS A 170 12.66 -8.24 15.88
CA LYS A 170 13.45 -9.13 16.72
C LYS A 170 14.81 -9.30 16.07
N ALA A 171 15.88 -9.13 16.85
CA ALA A 171 17.21 -9.53 16.39
C ALA A 171 17.17 -11.05 16.13
N ALA A 172 17.70 -11.46 14.98
CA ALA A 172 17.92 -12.86 14.65
C ALA A 172 18.98 -13.46 15.59
#